data_AF-A0AAX1N5X9-F1
#
_entry.id   AF-A0AAX1N5X9-F1
#
_cell.length_a   1.000
_cell.length_b   1.000
_cell.length_c   1.000
_cell.angle_alpha   90.00
_cell.angle_beta   90.00
_cell.angle_gamma   90.00
#
_symmetry.space_group_name_H-M   'P 1'
#
loop_
_entity.id
_entity.type
_entity.pdbx_description
1 polymer ?
#
loop_
_entity_poly.entity_id
_entity_poly.type
_entity_poly.pdbx_seq_one_letter_code
_entity_poly.pdbx_strand_id
1 'polypeptide(L)' 'MSNNKEHLAFGKKNFVWMLIGIFTIVIGFAIMSMETAAMGFGSLGLTVGPIIVVAGFGINFYAILLKTPSAPEE' A
#
# COMPACT_ATOMS: atom_id res chain seq x y z
N MET A 1 -16.73 -7.47 -32.27
CA MET A 1 -16.62 -6.71 -31.01
C MET A 1 -15.15 -6.64 -30.64
N SER A 2 -14.58 -5.45 -30.55
CA SER A 2 -13.16 -5.29 -30.20
C SER A 2 -12.94 -5.78 -28.77
N ASN A 3 -12.30 -6.95 -28.63
CA ASN A 3 -11.77 -7.44 -27.36
C ASN A 3 -10.60 -6.54 -26.96
N ASN A 4 -10.90 -5.38 -26.40
CA ASN A 4 -9.92 -4.54 -25.75
C ASN A 4 -9.51 -5.24 -24.46
N LYS A 5 -8.53 -6.15 -24.54
CA LYS A 5 -7.82 -6.61 -23.35
C LYS A 5 -7.07 -5.38 -22.85
N GLU A 6 -7.68 -4.66 -21.92
CA GLU A 6 -7.04 -3.53 -21.26
C GLU A 6 -5.67 -4.00 -20.77
N HIS A 7 -4.62 -3.42 -21.35
CA HIS A 7 -3.25 -3.77 -21.01
C HIS A 7 -2.92 -3.07 -19.70
N LEU A 8 -3.43 -3.62 -18.59
CA LEU A 8 -3.13 -3.12 -17.26
C LEU A 8 -1.61 -3.19 -17.06
N ALA A 9 -1.03 -2.12 -16.48
CA ALA A 9 0.40 -2.05 -16.21
C ALA A 9 0.89 -3.17 -15.28
N PHE A 10 -0.01 -3.76 -14.48
CA PHE A 10 0.26 -4.87 -13.58
C PHE A 10 -0.89 -5.89 -13.58
N GLY A 11 -0.61 -7.10 -13.12
CA GLY A 11 -1.65 -8.11 -12.93
C GLY A 11 -2.60 -7.78 -11.77
N LYS A 12 -3.80 -8.39 -11.78
CA LYS A 12 -4.83 -8.18 -10.75
C LYS A 12 -4.32 -8.34 -9.32
N LYS A 13 -3.45 -9.34 -9.09
CA LYS A 13 -2.85 -9.64 -7.78
C LYS A 13 -2.02 -8.46 -7.25
N ASN A 14 -1.21 -7.85 -8.10
CA ASN A 14 -0.39 -6.68 -7.75
C ASN A 14 -1.27 -5.50 -7.33
N PHE A 15 -2.40 -5.30 -8.03
CA PHE A 15 -3.35 -4.24 -7.72
C PHE A 15 -3.99 -4.43 -6.33
N VAL A 16 -4.31 -5.68 -5.97
CA VAL A 16 -4.79 -6.01 -4.61
C VAL A 16 -3.72 -5.70 -3.56
N TRP A 17 -2.46 -6.05 -3.81
CA TRP A 17 -1.35 -5.70 -2.90
C TRP A 17 -1.12 -4.19 -2.77
N MET A 18 -1.26 -3.42 -3.86
CA MET A 18 -1.23 -1.96 -3.80
C MET A 18 -2.35 -1.41 -2.91
N LEU A 19 -3.58 -1.91 -3.06
CA LEU A 19 -4.71 -1.50 -2.21
C LEU A 19 -4.44 -1.80 -0.73
N ILE A 20 -3.86 -2.96 -0.42
CA ILE A 20 -3.46 -3.30 0.94
C ILE A 20 -2.41 -2.28 1.45
N GLY A 21 -1.39 -1.98 0.66
CA GLY A 21 -0.36 -1.01 1.05
C GLY A 21 -0.92 0.39 1.29
N ILE A 22 -1.82 0.87 0.43
CA ILE A 22 -2.53 2.15 0.60
C ILE A 22 -3.35 2.13 1.89
N PHE A 23 -4.10 1.06 2.14
CA PHE A 23 -4.89 0.91 3.37
C PHE A 23 -4.01 0.95 4.62
N THR A 24 -2.86 0.29 4.60
CA THR A 24 -1.86 0.36 5.68
C THR A 24 -1.34 1.79 5.90
N ILE A 25 -1.06 2.55 4.84
CA ILE A 25 -0.65 3.96 4.95
C ILE A 25 -1.76 4.79 5.63
N VAL A 26 -3.01 4.62 5.21
CA VAL A 26 -4.16 5.31 5.81
C VAL A 26 -4.29 4.97 7.29
N ILE A 27 -4.11 3.70 7.68
CA ILE A 27 -4.09 3.29 9.09
C ILE A 27 -2.97 4.01 9.86
N GLY A 28 -1.77 4.11 9.29
CA GLY A 28 -0.64 4.81 9.91
C GLY A 28 -0.97 6.27 10.22
N PHE A 29 -1.57 6.98 9.25
CA PHE A 29 -2.04 8.35 9.46
C PHE A 29 -3.21 8.46 10.43
N ALA A 30 -4.15 7.50 10.40
CA ALA A 30 -5.26 7.47 11.35
C ALA A 30 -4.74 7.32 12.79
N ILE A 31 -3.74 6.45 13.02
CA ILE A 31 -3.10 6.28 14.34
C ILE A 31 -2.41 7.58 14.79
N MET A 32 -1.70 8.28 13.89
CA MET A 32 -1.12 9.59 14.23
C MET A 32 -2.20 10.60 14.64
N SER A 33 -3.36 10.58 13.95
CA SER A 33 -4.47 11.49 14.25
C SER A 33 -5.17 11.20 15.59
N MET A 34 -4.99 10.01 16.15
CA MET A 34 -5.51 9.64 17.47
C MET A 34 -4.59 10.05 18.62
N GLU A 35 -3.38 10.54 18.32
CA GLU A 35 -2.43 11.00 19.34
C GLU A 35 -2.96 12.24 20.07
N THR A 36 -2.99 12.18 21.40
CA THR A 36 -3.50 13.25 22.26
C THR A 36 -2.41 14.18 22.77
N ALA A 37 -1.14 13.78 22.66
CA ALA A 37 -0.02 14.63 23.03
C ALA A 37 0.06 15.89 22.15
N ALA A 38 0.42 17.01 22.76
CA ALA A 38 0.60 18.27 22.05
C ALA A 38 1.61 18.12 20.91
N MET A 39 1.28 18.67 19.73
CA MET A 39 2.06 18.53 18.49
C MET A 39 2.32 17.08 18.02
N GLY A 40 1.63 16.07 18.58
CA GLY A 40 1.83 14.67 18.17
C GLY A 40 3.15 14.06 18.66
N PHE A 41 3.80 14.66 19.66
CA PHE A 41 5.07 14.15 20.22
C PHE A 41 4.94 12.88 21.06
N GLY A 42 3.73 12.33 21.20
CA GLY A 42 3.53 11.03 21.82
C GLY A 42 4.09 9.90 20.95
N SER A 43 4.28 8.73 21.56
CA SER A 43 4.86 7.58 20.88
C SER A 43 4.02 7.09 19.70
N LEU A 44 2.70 7.27 19.74
CA LEU A 44 1.81 6.87 18.64
C LEU A 44 1.99 7.78 17.43
N GLY A 45 2.06 9.09 17.68
CA GLY A 45 2.28 10.09 16.63
C GLY A 45 3.70 10.08 16.05
N LEU A 46 4.73 10.00 16.90
CA LEU A 46 6.12 10.19 16.48
C LEU A 46 6.82 8.89 16.04
N THR A 47 6.39 7.73 16.55
CA THR A 47 7.09 6.46 16.29
C THR A 47 6.19 5.45 15.59
N VAL A 48 5.05 5.10 16.19
CA VAL A 48 4.20 4.01 15.68
C VAL A 48 3.58 4.38 14.33
N GLY A 49 2.97 5.56 14.23
CA GLY A 49 2.37 6.06 13.00
C GLY A 49 3.37 6.07 11.83
N PRO A 50 4.55 6.71 11.96
CA PRO A 50 5.52 6.78 10.86
C PRO A 50 6.04 5.41 10.44
N ILE A 51 6.28 4.49 11.39
CA ILE A 51 6.71 3.12 11.10
C ILE A 51 5.64 2.39 10.25
N ILE A 52 4.36 2.53 10.59
CA ILE A 52 3.27 1.90 9.84
C ILE A 52 3.16 2.48 8.43
N VAL A 53 3.30 3.81 8.29
CA VAL A 53 3.31 4.46 6.97
C VAL A 53 4.45 3.93 6.10
N VAL A 54 5.66 3.86 6.65
CA VAL A 54 6.83 3.31 5.94
C VAL A 54 6.62 1.85 5.54
N ALA A 55 6.05 1.03 6.44
CA ALA A 55 5.70 -0.35 6.12
C ALA A 55 4.66 -0.43 4.97
N GLY A 56 3.66 0.44 4.96
CA GLY A 56 2.66 0.52 3.88
C GLY A 56 3.27 0.93 2.53
N PHE A 57 4.26 1.83 2.52
CA PHE A 57 5.06 2.11 1.33
C PHE A 57 5.88 0.88 0.90
N GLY A 58 6.49 0.17 1.84
CA GLY A 58 7.19 -1.10 1.57
C GLY A 58 6.29 -2.14 0.90
N ILE A 59 5.04 -2.26 1.33
CA ILE A 59 4.04 -3.15 0.70
C ILE A 59 3.74 -2.70 -0.73
N ASN A 60 3.62 -1.39 -0.99
CA ASN A 60 3.41 -0.88 -2.35
C ASN A 60 4.61 -1.17 -3.26
N PHE A 61 5.84 -0.99 -2.78
CA PHE A 61 7.03 -1.38 -3.52
C PHE A 61 7.05 -2.88 -3.81
N TYR A 62 6.72 -3.71 -2.81
CA TYR A 62 6.56 -5.15 -3.02
C TYR A 62 5.48 -5.46 -4.07
N ALA A 63 4.34 -4.78 -4.03
CA ALA A 63 3.24 -4.97 -4.97
C ALA A 63 3.66 -4.65 -6.42
N ILE A 64 4.46 -3.61 -6.62
CA ILE A 64 4.99 -3.23 -7.95
C ILE A 64 6.01 -4.26 -8.43
N LEU A 65 6.91 -4.71 -7.55
CA LEU A 65 7.98 -5.66 -7.89
C LEU A 65 7.50 -7.12 -7.97
N LEU A 66 6.30 -7.42 -7.46
CA LEU A 66 5.74 -8.75 -7.46
C LEU A 66 5.57 -9.24 -8.91
N LYS A 67 6.46 -10.11 -9.36
CA LYS A 67 6.30 -10.78 -10.64
C LYS A 67 5.13 -11.75 -10.51
N THR A 68 3.94 -11.36 -10.96
CA THR A 68 2.86 -12.33 -11.15
C THR A 68 3.27 -13.22 -12.32
N PRO A 69 3.09 -14.54 -12.26
CA PRO A 69 3.08 -15.35 -13.46
C PRO A 69 1.99 -14.76 -14.35
N SER A 70 2.38 -14.03 -15.39
CA SER A 70 1.50 -13.73 -16.50
C SER A 70 1.00 -15.06 -17.03
N ALA A 71 -0.29 -15.12 -17.37
CA ALA A 71 -0.91 -16.31 -17.96
C ALA A 71 0.02 -16.92 -19.03
N PRO A 72 0.08 -18.26 -19.16
CA PRO A 72 0.99 -18.93 -20.08
C PRO A 72 0.95 -18.24 -21.45
N GLU A 73 2.14 -17.89 -21.95
CA GLU A 73 2.32 -17.42 -23.33
C GLU A 73 1.71 -18.50 -24.25
N GLU A 74 0.61 -18.16 -24.91
CA GLU A 74 0.12 -18.90 -26.09
C GLU A 74 0.92 -18.49 -27.32
#